data_AF-A0A923W950-F1
#
_entry.id   AF-A0A923W950-F1
#
_cell.length_a   1.000
_cell.length_b   1.000
_cell.length_c   1.000
_cell.angle_alpha   90.00
_cell.angle_beta   90.00
_cell.angle_gamma   90.00
#
_symmetry.space_group_name_H-M   'P 1'
#
loop_
_entity.id
_entity.type
_entity.pdbx_description
1 polymer ?
#
loop_
_entity_poly.entity_id
_entity_poly.type
_entity_poly.pdbx_seq_one_letter_code
_entity_poly.pdbx_strand_id
1 'polypeptide(L)'
;MIKSVRLTNFFSFRDCEITLEPDVTVLVGINGSGKTNLLRAFELLKAGMEGRLREKILNWGGYETIYCRNKLYDDFEGVLGLKFLLDANQLGQFGYPYLEDITCSLSLMRLQSPEDYLLSTRLTVNPDGRKETLLDISGESGYAFEQIDYEKQDRSEEEYRMPVKNAEGTSVKIKGQSFHESALASFNDLSRFPAQTASARGLRNQASYSDFDTRPRSQMRQSIQATGLDVLDSDGANLFQILNTIQLKSTEA
;
A
#
# COMPACT_ATOMS: atom_id res chain seq x y z
N MET A 1 4.42 -4.39 -8.87
CA MET A 1 4.79 -3.29 -7.95
C MET A 1 5.14 -3.81 -6.55
N ILE A 2 4.31 -4.61 -5.89
CA ILE A 2 4.66 -5.22 -4.59
C ILE A 2 5.45 -6.50 -4.84
N LYS A 3 6.63 -6.64 -4.22
CA LYS A 3 7.51 -7.82 -4.30
C LYS A 3 7.25 -8.83 -3.18
N SER A 4 6.98 -8.36 -1.98
CA SER A 4 6.65 -9.23 -0.85
C SER A 4 5.74 -8.54 0.15
N VAL A 5 5.07 -9.36 0.96
CA VAL A 5 4.28 -8.93 2.10
C VAL A 5 4.62 -9.78 3.30
N ARG A 6 4.92 -9.14 4.43
CA ARG A 6 5.03 -9.77 5.75
C ARG A 6 3.88 -9.35 6.64
N LEU A 7 3.23 -10.34 7.23
CA LEU A 7 2.04 -10.20 8.06
C LEU A 7 2.36 -10.70 9.46
N THR A 8 2.15 -9.85 10.46
CA THR A 8 2.38 -10.16 11.87
C THR A 8 1.10 -9.93 12.64
N ASN A 9 0.66 -10.94 13.40
CA ASN A 9 -0.60 -10.97 14.15
C ASN A 9 -1.84 -10.52 13.35
N PHE A 10 -1.93 -10.89 12.07
CA PHE A 10 -3.00 -10.49 11.15
C PHE A 10 -3.89 -11.66 10.75
N PHE A 11 -5.13 -11.67 11.23
CA PHE A 11 -6.11 -12.76 11.10
C PHE A 11 -5.52 -14.15 11.40
N SER A 12 -5.29 -14.96 10.37
CA SER A 12 -4.73 -16.31 10.46
C SER A 12 -3.19 -16.33 10.43
N PHE A 13 -2.55 -15.20 10.16
CA PHE A 13 -1.09 -15.08 10.06
C PHE A 13 -0.51 -14.62 11.40
N ARG A 14 0.32 -15.48 12.01
CA ARG A 14 1.09 -15.12 13.21
C ARG A 14 2.30 -14.28 12.85
N ASP A 15 3.19 -14.83 12.02
CA ASP A 15 4.29 -14.14 11.39
C ASP A 15 4.60 -14.91 10.10
N CYS A 16 4.41 -14.27 8.95
CA CYS A 16 4.57 -14.90 7.66
C CYS A 16 5.01 -13.88 6.64
N GLU A 17 6.06 -14.19 5.89
CA GLU A 17 6.51 -13.41 4.74
C GLU A 17 6.25 -14.19 3.46
N ILE A 18 5.65 -13.52 2.48
CA ILE A 18 5.19 -14.09 1.22
C ILE A 18 5.77 -13.25 0.09
N THR A 19 6.57 -13.90 -0.75
CA THR A 19 7.09 -13.29 -1.99
C THR A 19 6.04 -13.42 -3.09
N LEU A 20 5.88 -12.36 -3.88
CA LEU A 20 4.97 -12.28 -5.01
C LEU A 20 5.79 -12.32 -6.30
N GLU A 21 5.27 -13.03 -7.29
CA GLU A 21 5.81 -13.00 -8.65
C GLU A 21 5.51 -11.65 -9.32
N PRO A 22 6.41 -11.11 -10.16
CA PRO A 22 6.26 -9.80 -10.78
C PRO A 22 4.99 -9.65 -11.63
N ASP A 23 4.60 -10.72 -12.33
CA ASP A 23 3.50 -10.72 -13.29
C ASP A 23 2.21 -11.27 -12.67
N VAL A 24 2.21 -12.57 -12.33
CA VAL A 24 1.01 -13.27 -11.84
C VAL A 24 1.36 -14.17 -10.67
N THR A 25 0.74 -13.90 -9.52
CA THR A 25 0.80 -14.77 -8.34
C THR A 25 -0.54 -15.51 -8.18
N VAL A 26 -0.51 -16.85 -8.21
CA VAL A 26 -1.71 -17.69 -8.01
C VAL A 26 -1.70 -18.29 -6.60
N LEU A 27 -2.73 -18.00 -5.81
CA LEU A 27 -2.86 -18.52 -4.44
C LEU A 27 -3.65 -19.83 -4.43
N VAL A 28 -2.97 -20.95 -4.18
CA VAL A 28 -3.59 -22.29 -4.11
C VAL A 28 -3.58 -22.81 -2.68
N GLY A 29 -4.69 -23.41 -2.24
CA GLY A 29 -4.79 -24.06 -0.93
C GLY A 29 -6.22 -24.40 -0.55
N ILE A 30 -6.40 -25.21 0.49
CA ILE A 30 -7.73 -25.60 1.00
C ILE A 30 -8.54 -24.42 1.55
N ASN A 31 -9.85 -24.59 1.72
CA ASN A 31 -10.68 -23.59 2.40
C ASN A 31 -10.16 -23.34 3.82
N GLY A 32 -10.17 -22.07 4.25
CA GLY A 32 -9.64 -21.67 5.56
C GLY A 32 -8.12 -21.54 5.64
N SER A 33 -7.36 -21.80 4.56
CA SER A 33 -5.90 -21.70 4.56
C SER A 33 -5.32 -20.27 4.64
N GLY A 34 -6.16 -19.24 4.78
CA GLY A 34 -5.73 -17.84 4.89
C GLY A 34 -5.62 -17.05 3.58
N LYS A 35 -5.97 -17.62 2.41
CA LYS A 35 -5.92 -16.91 1.10
C LYS A 35 -6.70 -15.60 1.11
N THR A 36 -7.95 -15.61 1.58
CA THR A 36 -8.77 -14.40 1.71
C THR A 36 -8.17 -13.40 2.70
N ASN A 37 -7.54 -13.88 3.77
CA ASN A 37 -6.86 -13.00 4.72
C ASN A 37 -5.64 -12.33 4.09
N LEU A 38 -4.92 -13.02 3.18
CA LEU A 38 -3.84 -12.39 2.43
C LEU A 38 -4.38 -11.25 1.54
N LEU A 39 -5.48 -11.48 0.82
CA LEU A 39 -6.12 -10.43 0.01
C LEU A 39 -6.57 -9.23 0.87
N ARG A 40 -7.10 -9.49 2.07
CA ARG A 40 -7.45 -8.43 3.04
C ARG A 40 -6.24 -7.57 3.44
N ALA A 41 -5.02 -8.09 3.44
CA ALA A 41 -3.84 -7.26 3.72
C ALA A 41 -3.67 -6.14 2.68
N PHE A 42 -3.88 -6.45 1.39
CA PHE A 42 -3.84 -5.47 0.31
C PHE A 42 -5.01 -4.49 0.38
N GLU A 43 -6.21 -4.97 0.71
CA GLU A 43 -7.36 -4.09 0.94
C GLU A 43 -7.11 -3.09 2.07
N LEU A 44 -6.48 -3.54 3.17
CA LEU A 44 -6.16 -2.68 4.30
C LEU A 44 -5.03 -1.69 3.95
N LEU A 45 -4.02 -2.12 3.21
CA LEU A 45 -2.97 -1.24 2.68
C LEU A 45 -3.58 -0.11 1.85
N LYS A 46 -4.45 -0.44 0.90
CA LYS A 46 -5.15 0.54 0.06
C LYS A 46 -6.00 1.50 0.91
N ALA A 47 -6.81 0.97 1.82
CA ALA A 47 -7.61 1.78 2.74
C ALA A 47 -6.73 2.74 3.56
N GLY A 48 -5.56 2.29 4.01
CA GLY A 48 -4.53 3.11 4.64
C GLY A 48 -4.10 4.29 3.78
N MET A 49 -3.82 4.07 2.50
CA MET A 49 -3.38 5.14 1.61
C MET A 49 -4.48 6.11 1.20
N GLU A 50 -5.74 5.74 1.42
CA GLU A 50 -6.93 6.56 1.13
C GLU A 50 -7.50 7.26 2.36
N GLY A 51 -6.93 7.04 3.55
CA GLY A 51 -7.44 7.59 4.81
C GLY A 51 -8.77 6.98 5.26
N ARG A 52 -8.98 5.70 4.93
CA ARG A 52 -10.17 4.90 5.28
C ARG A 52 -9.83 3.65 6.08
N LEU A 53 -8.66 3.60 6.71
CA LEU A 53 -8.16 2.43 7.43
C LEU A 53 -9.08 2.11 8.61
N ARG A 54 -9.46 3.11 9.40
CA ARG A 54 -10.33 2.92 10.55
C ARG A 54 -11.70 2.40 10.14
N GLU A 55 -12.29 3.03 9.12
CA GLU A 55 -13.58 2.61 8.54
C GLU A 55 -13.51 1.13 8.10
N LYS A 56 -12.45 0.75 7.38
CA LYS A 56 -12.26 -0.62 6.89
C LYS A 56 -12.15 -1.63 8.03
N ILE A 57 -11.41 -1.32 9.10
CA ILE A 57 -11.27 -2.19 10.28
C ILE A 57 -12.60 -2.32 11.02
N LEU A 58 -13.33 -1.22 11.21
CA LEU A 58 -14.65 -1.25 11.84
C LEU A 58 -15.64 -2.10 11.02
N ASN A 59 -15.61 -2.00 9.69
CA ASN A 59 -16.42 -2.82 8.80
C ASN A 59 -16.10 -4.32 8.88
N TRP A 60 -14.90 -4.68 9.32
CA TRP A 60 -14.51 -6.06 9.61
C TRP A 60 -14.80 -6.51 11.05
N GLY A 61 -15.43 -5.66 11.86
CA GLY A 61 -15.77 -5.97 13.25
C GLY A 61 -14.68 -5.62 14.25
N GLY A 62 -13.80 -4.65 13.92
CA GLY A 62 -12.86 -4.07 14.88
C GLY A 62 -11.48 -4.73 14.95
N TYR A 63 -10.63 -4.18 15.81
CA TYR A 63 -9.23 -4.59 15.98
C TYR A 63 -9.13 -6.05 16.45
N GLU A 64 -9.95 -6.45 17.42
CA GLU A 64 -9.91 -7.81 17.99
C GLU A 64 -10.32 -8.91 17.00
N THR A 65 -11.02 -8.54 15.91
CA THR A 65 -11.39 -9.46 14.84
C THR A 65 -10.25 -9.68 13.86
N ILE A 66 -9.48 -8.63 13.57
CA ILE A 66 -8.34 -8.69 12.67
C ILE A 66 -7.05 -9.16 13.36
N TYR A 67 -6.97 -9.06 14.70
CA TYR A 67 -5.82 -9.51 15.46
C TYR A 67 -5.75 -11.04 15.54
N CYS A 68 -4.58 -11.61 15.27
CA CYS A 68 -4.37 -13.05 15.39
C CYS A 68 -4.45 -13.47 16.86
N ARG A 69 -5.48 -14.25 17.22
CA ARG A 69 -5.69 -14.72 18.60
C ARG A 69 -4.70 -15.79 19.05
N ASN A 70 -3.82 -16.21 18.16
CA ASN A 70 -2.93 -17.32 18.39
C ASN A 70 -1.65 -16.81 19.05
N LYS A 71 -1.70 -16.70 20.39
CA LYS A 71 -0.71 -16.02 21.22
C LYS A 71 0.72 -16.55 21.02
N LEU A 72 1.66 -15.62 20.96
CA LEU A 72 3.07 -15.81 21.29
C LEU A 72 3.34 -15.16 22.65
N TYR A 73 4.28 -15.72 23.43
CA TYR A 73 4.84 -15.12 24.64
C TYR A 73 6.07 -14.25 24.29
N ASP A 74 6.00 -13.45 23.21
CA ASP A 74 7.18 -12.83 22.56
C ASP A 74 6.94 -11.38 22.11
N ASP A 75 8.03 -10.69 21.69
CA ASP A 75 8.23 -9.25 21.42
C ASP A 75 7.16 -8.47 20.61
N PHE A 76 6.17 -9.14 20.01
CA PHE A 76 5.12 -8.52 19.19
C PHE A 76 3.73 -8.54 19.86
N GLU A 77 3.66 -8.80 21.17
CA GLU A 77 2.39 -8.81 21.89
C GLU A 77 1.62 -7.49 21.71
N GLY A 78 0.38 -7.58 21.24
CA GLY A 78 -0.48 -6.42 21.03
C GLY A 78 -0.17 -5.58 19.80
N VAL A 79 0.77 -6.00 18.94
CA VAL A 79 1.08 -5.31 17.67
C VAL A 79 0.61 -6.16 16.48
N LEU A 80 -0.25 -5.57 15.65
CA LEU A 80 -0.59 -6.08 14.32
C LEU A 80 0.25 -5.34 13.29
N GLY A 81 0.93 -6.07 12.41
CA GLY A 81 1.89 -5.51 11.46
C GLY A 81 1.64 -5.96 10.03
N LEU A 82 1.70 -5.01 9.09
CA LEU A 82 1.77 -5.27 7.66
C LEU A 82 3.02 -4.58 7.12
N LYS A 83 3.90 -5.32 6.45
CA LYS A 83 5.11 -4.80 5.84
C LYS A 83 5.14 -5.22 4.37
N PHE A 84 5.22 -4.26 3.47
CA PHE A 84 5.26 -4.48 2.03
C PHE A 84 6.60 -4.04 1.47
N LEU A 85 7.23 -4.89 0.67
CA LEU A 85 8.39 -4.52 -0.14
C LEU A 85 7.92 -4.09 -1.52
N LEU A 86 8.30 -2.89 -1.94
CA LEU A 86 7.85 -2.25 -3.18
C LEU A 86 9.02 -2.17 -4.16
N ASP A 87 8.75 -2.56 -5.40
CA ASP A 87 9.68 -2.51 -6.52
C ASP A 87 10.01 -1.06 -6.88
N ALA A 88 11.30 -0.72 -6.80
CA ALA A 88 11.81 0.62 -7.10
C ALA A 88 11.48 1.11 -8.52
N ASN A 89 11.60 0.24 -9.53
CA ASN A 89 11.41 0.60 -10.94
C ASN A 89 9.93 0.88 -11.23
N GLN A 90 9.03 0.04 -10.73
CA GLN A 90 7.59 0.22 -10.91
C GLN A 90 7.07 1.41 -10.10
N LEU A 91 7.58 1.63 -8.88
CA LEU A 91 7.19 2.77 -8.06
C LEU A 91 7.71 4.09 -8.63
N GLY A 92 8.83 4.04 -9.37
CA GLY A 92 9.44 5.15 -10.11
C GLY A 92 8.46 5.95 -10.98
N GLN A 93 7.49 5.24 -11.57
CA GLN A 93 6.51 5.78 -12.51
C GLN A 93 5.53 6.78 -11.85
N PHE A 94 5.46 6.82 -10.51
CA PHE A 94 4.55 7.70 -9.76
C PHE A 94 5.14 9.07 -9.42
N GLY A 95 6.25 9.44 -10.06
CA GLY A 95 6.83 10.79 -10.02
C GLY A 95 8.05 10.94 -9.13
N TYR A 96 8.61 9.83 -8.63
CA TYR A 96 9.90 9.82 -7.95
C TYR A 96 10.70 8.56 -8.29
N PRO A 97 11.87 8.69 -8.91
CA PRO A 97 12.67 7.56 -9.37
C PRO A 97 13.50 6.94 -8.23
N TYR A 98 13.13 5.75 -7.78
CA TYR A 98 13.87 5.05 -6.74
C TYR A 98 15.02 4.22 -7.32
N LEU A 99 16.16 4.20 -6.64
CA LEU A 99 17.23 3.23 -6.91
C LEU A 99 17.05 1.91 -6.15
N GLU A 100 16.50 2.00 -4.94
CA GLU A 100 16.37 0.88 -4.00
C GLU A 100 14.91 0.59 -3.72
N ASP A 101 14.59 -0.67 -3.47
CA ASP A 101 13.24 -1.08 -3.09
C ASP A 101 12.80 -0.41 -1.78
N ILE A 102 11.51 -0.09 -1.71
CA ILE A 102 10.94 0.67 -0.61
C ILE A 102 10.17 -0.29 0.28
N THR A 103 10.44 -0.24 1.58
CA THR A 103 9.63 -0.93 2.57
C THR A 103 8.57 0.01 3.13
N CYS A 104 7.30 -0.35 2.97
CA CYS A 104 6.17 0.30 3.62
C CYS A 104 5.63 -0.55 4.77
N SER A 105 5.63 -0.01 5.98
CA SER A 105 5.10 -0.68 7.18
C SER A 105 3.89 0.07 7.75
N LEU A 106 2.83 -0.66 8.06
CA LEU A 106 1.71 -0.24 8.89
C LEU A 106 1.71 -1.11 10.15
N SER A 107 1.85 -0.49 11.31
CA SER A 107 1.84 -1.18 12.61
C SER A 107 0.73 -0.60 13.48
N LEU A 108 -0.22 -1.43 13.87
CA LEU A 108 -1.30 -1.06 14.77
C LEU A 108 -0.97 -1.62 16.15
N MET A 109 -0.67 -0.73 17.08
CA MET A 109 -0.41 -1.08 18.48
C MET A 109 -1.69 -0.93 19.28
N ARG A 110 -2.13 -2.02 19.91
CA ARG A 110 -3.30 -2.03 20.79
C ARG A 110 -3.14 -1.02 21.94
N LEU A 111 -4.17 -0.23 22.20
CA LEU A 111 -4.26 0.67 23.36
C LEU A 111 -5.08 0.03 24.49
N GLN A 112 -5.13 0.69 25.66
CA GLN A 112 -5.81 0.16 26.85
C GLN A 112 -7.34 0.04 26.67
N SER A 113 -7.94 0.85 25.81
CA SER A 113 -9.36 0.71 25.47
C SER A 113 -9.57 -0.47 24.51
N PRO A 114 -10.59 -1.31 24.73
CA PRO A 114 -11.03 -2.27 23.73
C PRO A 114 -11.29 -1.55 22.40
N GLU A 115 -10.85 -2.14 21.28
CA GLU A 115 -11.00 -1.62 19.91
C GLU A 115 -10.17 -0.38 19.54
N ASP A 116 -9.34 0.14 20.44
CA ASP A 116 -8.51 1.31 20.18
C ASP A 116 -7.06 0.91 19.85
N TYR A 117 -6.44 1.62 18.91
CA TYR A 117 -5.08 1.35 18.46
C TYR A 117 -4.36 2.61 18.01
N LEU A 118 -3.05 2.63 18.25
CA LEU A 118 -2.13 3.61 17.68
C LEU A 118 -1.57 3.06 16.37
N LEU A 119 -1.83 3.76 15.27
CA LEU A 119 -1.21 3.45 13.99
C LEU A 119 0.18 4.12 13.88
N SER A 120 1.16 3.31 13.51
CA SER A 120 2.46 3.75 13.03
C SER A 120 2.59 3.46 11.54
N THR A 121 3.01 4.45 10.77
CA THR A 121 3.33 4.31 9.34
C THR A 121 4.81 4.60 9.15
N ARG A 122 5.51 3.69 8.49
CA ARG A 122 6.94 3.86 8.19
C ARG A 122 7.25 3.56 6.74
N LEU A 123 8.03 4.44 6.11
CA LEU A 123 8.69 4.18 4.83
C LEU A 123 10.19 4.15 5.06
N THR A 124 10.83 3.06 4.65
CA THR A 124 12.29 2.92 4.74
C THR A 124 12.85 2.37 3.45
N VAL A 125 14.08 2.73 3.14
CA VAL A 125 14.90 2.14 2.08
C VAL A 125 16.15 1.53 2.73
N ASN A 126 16.83 0.62 2.04
CA ASN A 126 18.07 0.01 2.54
C ASN A 126 19.25 0.20 1.57
N PRO A 127 19.65 1.44 1.23
CA PRO A 127 20.81 1.67 0.37
C PRO A 127 22.08 1.10 1.00
N ASP A 128 22.85 0.34 0.22
CA ASP A 128 24.12 -0.27 0.64
C ASP A 128 24.00 -1.13 1.94
N GLY A 129 22.82 -1.71 2.20
CA GLY A 129 22.55 -2.49 3.41
C GLY A 129 22.35 -1.67 4.69
N ARG A 130 22.24 -0.34 4.59
CA ARG A 130 21.91 0.56 5.70
C ARG A 130 20.47 1.03 5.60
N LYS A 131 19.71 0.85 6.68
CA LYS A 131 18.32 1.28 6.74
C LYS A 131 18.23 2.79 6.90
N GLU A 132 17.63 3.46 5.92
CA GLU A 132 17.29 4.87 5.97
C GLU A 132 15.78 5.05 6.07
N THR A 133 15.35 6.04 6.84
CA THR A 133 13.94 6.30 7.12
C THR A 133 13.47 7.51 6.33
N LEU A 134 12.54 7.30 5.41
CA LEU A 134 11.88 8.35 4.62
C LEU A 134 10.68 8.93 5.36
N LEU A 135 9.98 8.11 6.13
CA LEU A 135 8.82 8.48 6.93
C LEU A 135 8.81 7.60 8.17
N ASP A 136 8.62 8.20 9.33
CA ASP A 136 8.28 7.49 10.56
C ASP A 136 7.33 8.35 11.38
N ILE A 137 6.08 7.93 11.43
CA ILE A 137 5.02 8.65 12.11
C ILE A 137 4.18 7.68 12.92
N SER A 138 3.92 8.04 14.16
CA SER A 138 3.10 7.26 15.09
C SER A 138 2.04 8.18 15.67
N GLY A 139 0.79 7.92 15.30
CA GLY A 139 -0.33 8.81 15.59
C GLY A 139 -0.12 10.21 15.03
N GLU A 140 -0.20 11.22 15.88
CA GLU A 140 -0.20 12.63 15.47
C GLU A 140 1.18 13.27 15.30
N SER A 141 2.28 12.53 15.51
CA SER A 141 3.62 13.11 15.39
C SER A 141 4.63 12.14 14.80
N GLY A 142 5.55 12.69 14.03
CA GLY A 142 6.58 11.92 13.36
C GLY A 142 7.56 12.79 12.60
N TYR A 143 8.36 12.14 11.79
CA TYR A 143 9.35 12.76 10.92
C TYR A 143 9.18 12.26 9.49
N ALA A 144 9.36 13.16 8.54
CA ALA A 144 9.48 12.83 7.14
C ALA A 144 10.75 13.46 6.58
N PHE A 145 11.40 12.74 5.67
CA PHE A 145 12.51 13.28 4.91
C PHE A 145 11.98 14.27 3.88
N GLU A 146 12.27 15.55 4.07
CA GLU A 146 11.99 16.63 3.12
C GLU A 146 13.19 16.78 2.19
N GLN A 147 12.95 16.67 0.88
CA GLN A 147 13.99 16.86 -0.13
C GLN A 147 14.02 18.33 -0.56
N ILE A 148 15.23 18.90 -0.64
CA ILE A 148 15.47 20.27 -1.09
C ILE A 148 15.79 20.22 -2.60
N ASP A 149 15.24 21.16 -3.36
CA ASP A 149 15.50 21.35 -4.80
C ASP A 149 15.20 20.13 -5.70
N TYR A 150 14.00 19.53 -5.57
CA TYR A 150 13.47 18.57 -6.55
C TYR A 150 12.94 19.25 -7.83
N GLU A 151 13.69 20.20 -8.41
CA GLU A 151 13.37 20.71 -9.74
C GLU A 151 13.95 19.79 -10.82
N LYS A 152 13.11 19.46 -11.83
CA LYS A 152 13.48 18.69 -13.02
C LYS A 152 14.45 19.50 -13.90
N GLN A 153 15.69 19.69 -13.47
CA GLN A 153 16.74 20.15 -14.37
C GLN A 153 17.18 19.01 -15.29
N ASP A 154 17.52 19.35 -16.53
CA ASP A 154 18.01 18.47 -17.62
C ASP A 154 19.06 17.47 -17.12
N ARG A 155 18.61 16.31 -16.63
CA ARG A 155 19.43 15.21 -16.14
C ARG A 155 19.09 13.97 -16.96
N SER A 156 20.12 13.18 -17.25
CA SER A 156 19.94 11.88 -17.91
C SER A 156 19.04 10.94 -17.09
N GLU A 157 18.42 9.92 -17.69
CA GLU A 157 17.53 9.01 -16.95
C GLU A 157 18.22 8.31 -15.76
N GLU A 158 19.53 8.00 -15.86
CA GLU A 158 20.31 7.47 -14.74
C GLU A 158 20.57 8.52 -13.65
N GLU A 159 20.77 9.80 -14.01
CA GLU A 159 20.91 10.90 -13.05
C GLU A 159 19.57 11.33 -12.43
N TYR A 160 18.45 11.04 -13.10
CA TYR A 160 17.12 11.26 -12.54
C TYR A 160 16.89 10.32 -11.35
N ARG A 161 17.35 9.06 -11.44
CA ARG A 161 17.31 8.10 -10.31
C ARG A 161 18.29 8.52 -9.21
N MET A 162 17.87 9.40 -8.33
CA MET A 162 18.65 9.78 -7.17
C MET A 162 18.62 8.67 -6.09
N PRO A 163 19.78 8.20 -5.59
CA PRO A 163 19.79 7.49 -4.33
C PRO A 163 19.26 8.42 -3.24
N VAL A 164 18.44 7.91 -2.34
CA VAL A 164 17.98 8.66 -1.15
C VAL A 164 19.16 9.30 -0.42
N LYS A 165 20.31 8.59 -0.38
CA LYS A 165 21.57 9.05 0.20
C LYS A 165 22.19 10.29 -0.45
N ASN A 166 21.95 10.52 -1.75
CA ASN A 166 22.45 11.68 -2.49
C ASN A 166 21.38 12.78 -2.67
N ALA A 167 20.15 12.53 -2.22
CA ALA A 167 19.12 13.55 -2.16
C ALA A 167 19.49 14.53 -1.04
N GLU A 168 19.81 15.78 -1.39
CA GLU A 168 19.95 16.84 -0.39
C GLU A 168 18.59 17.04 0.28
N GLY A 169 18.56 16.95 1.61
CA GLY A 169 17.31 16.97 2.36
C GLY A 169 17.52 16.96 3.85
N THR A 170 16.44 17.11 4.60
CA THR A 170 16.46 17.11 6.06
C THR A 170 15.23 16.39 6.60
N SER A 171 15.41 15.64 7.70
CA SER A 171 14.27 15.10 8.44
C SER A 171 13.54 16.23 9.15
N VAL A 172 12.30 16.49 8.74
CA VAL A 172 11.45 17.51 9.34
C VAL A 172 10.33 16.88 10.16
N LYS A 173 9.98 17.55 11.26
CA LYS A 173 8.85 17.13 12.08
C LYS A 173 7.55 17.39 11.35
N ILE A 174 6.70 16.38 11.27
CA ILE A 174 5.37 16.47 10.67
C ILE A 174 4.29 16.17 11.72
N LYS A 175 3.09 16.69 11.48
CA LYS A 175 1.89 16.38 12.25
C LYS A 175 1.06 15.35 11.51
N GLY A 176 0.73 14.26 12.19
CA GLY A 176 -0.29 13.32 11.73
C GLY A 176 -1.68 13.93 11.92
N GLN A 177 -2.63 13.50 11.10
CA GLN A 177 -4.01 14.00 11.17
C GLN A 177 -4.92 13.13 12.05
N SER A 178 -4.47 11.92 12.41
CA SER A 178 -5.26 10.93 13.13
C SER A 178 -4.36 9.87 13.77
N PHE A 179 -4.83 9.29 14.88
CA PHE A 179 -4.22 8.11 15.50
C PHE A 179 -4.47 6.81 14.73
N HIS A 180 -5.47 6.80 13.84
CA HIS A 180 -5.97 5.60 13.19
C HIS A 180 -5.79 5.58 11.67
N GLU A 181 -5.37 6.70 11.07
CA GLU A 181 -5.21 6.81 9.62
C GLU A 181 -3.74 6.96 9.24
N SER A 182 -3.35 6.34 8.13
CA SER A 182 -1.97 6.43 7.68
C SER A 182 -1.66 7.86 7.25
N ALA A 183 -0.53 8.39 7.69
CA ALA A 183 -0.11 9.72 7.26
C ALA A 183 0.08 9.80 5.74
N LEU A 184 0.40 8.67 5.08
CA LEU A 184 0.56 8.58 3.62
C LEU A 184 -0.70 8.96 2.84
N ALA A 185 -1.88 8.90 3.47
CA ALA A 185 -3.11 9.43 2.87
C ALA A 185 -3.05 10.94 2.59
N SER A 186 -2.29 11.69 3.40
CA SER A 186 -2.16 13.15 3.30
C SER A 186 -1.00 13.63 2.42
N PHE A 187 -0.06 12.73 2.05
CA PHE A 187 1.07 13.09 1.21
C PHE A 187 0.62 13.26 -0.25
N ASN A 188 0.65 14.50 -0.72
CA ASN A 188 0.26 14.87 -2.08
C ASN A 188 1.24 15.87 -2.74
N ASP A 189 2.30 16.26 -2.04
CA ASP A 189 3.29 17.26 -2.46
C ASP A 189 4.55 16.56 -2.97
N LEU A 190 4.67 16.44 -4.30
CA LEU A 190 5.85 15.86 -4.95
C LEU A 190 7.07 16.79 -4.89
N SER A 191 6.90 18.09 -4.71
CA SER A 191 8.05 19.01 -4.63
C SER A 191 8.77 18.87 -3.29
N ARG A 192 8.00 18.74 -2.21
CA ARG A 192 8.52 18.73 -0.84
C ARG A 192 8.82 17.33 -0.31
N PHE A 193 7.93 16.38 -0.61
CA PHE A 193 7.98 15.01 -0.12
C PHE A 193 7.85 14.02 -1.29
N PRO A 194 8.78 14.04 -2.25
CA PRO A 194 8.64 13.27 -3.48
C PRO A 194 8.55 11.76 -3.22
N ALA A 195 9.46 11.22 -2.41
CA ALA A 195 9.52 9.78 -2.13
C ALA A 195 8.29 9.26 -1.37
N GLN A 196 7.72 10.05 -0.47
CA GLN A 196 6.53 9.68 0.29
C GLN A 196 5.27 9.81 -0.58
N THR A 197 5.17 10.90 -1.35
CA THR A 197 4.04 11.17 -2.24
C THR A 197 3.97 10.15 -3.39
N ALA A 198 5.09 9.82 -4.03
CA ALA A 198 5.13 8.80 -5.08
C ALA A 198 4.80 7.40 -4.52
N SER A 199 5.32 7.04 -3.34
CA SER A 199 4.95 5.80 -2.65
C SER A 199 3.45 5.73 -2.39
N ALA A 200 2.86 6.80 -1.83
CA ALA A 200 1.44 6.85 -1.55
C ALA A 200 0.61 6.73 -2.84
N ARG A 201 0.98 7.45 -3.92
CA ARG A 201 0.32 7.37 -5.23
C ARG A 201 0.35 5.96 -5.81
N GLY A 202 1.52 5.31 -5.82
CA GLY A 202 1.66 3.95 -6.33
C GLY A 202 0.83 2.94 -5.55
N LEU A 203 0.86 3.05 -4.22
CA LEU A 203 0.06 2.19 -3.35
C LEU A 203 -1.46 2.43 -3.47
N ARG A 204 -1.91 3.67 -3.68
CA ARG A 204 -3.32 3.99 -3.99
C ARG A 204 -3.76 3.44 -5.35
N ASN A 205 -2.86 3.38 -6.33
CA ASN A 205 -3.15 2.93 -7.69
C ASN A 205 -3.33 1.40 -7.82
N GLN A 206 -3.62 0.71 -6.72
CA GLN A 206 -3.95 -0.71 -6.73
C GLN A 206 -5.46 -0.89 -6.87
N ALA A 207 -5.87 -1.87 -7.67
CA ALA A 207 -7.24 -2.33 -7.72
C ALA A 207 -7.36 -3.68 -6.97
N SER A 208 -8.41 -3.82 -6.17
CA SER A 208 -8.73 -5.07 -5.48
C SER A 208 -10.19 -5.41 -5.76
N TYR A 209 -10.43 -6.68 -6.08
CA TYR A 209 -11.73 -7.22 -6.45
C TYR A 209 -11.96 -8.49 -5.65
N SER A 210 -13.14 -8.64 -5.05
CA SER A 210 -13.51 -9.84 -4.29
C SER A 210 -14.60 -10.62 -5.02
N ASP A 211 -15.78 -10.00 -5.15
CA ASP A 211 -16.99 -10.63 -5.67
C ASP A 211 -17.65 -9.71 -6.69
N PHE A 212 -17.94 -10.25 -7.87
CA PHE A 212 -18.77 -9.59 -8.87
C PHE A 212 -20.17 -10.20 -8.87
N ASP A 213 -21.19 -9.35 -8.89
CA ASP A 213 -22.55 -9.81 -9.16
C ASP A 213 -22.65 -10.19 -10.65
N THR A 214 -22.84 -11.49 -10.92
CA THR A 214 -22.96 -12.02 -12.27
C THR A 214 -24.40 -12.40 -12.64
N ARG A 215 -25.40 -12.03 -11.83
CA ARG A 215 -26.82 -12.31 -12.09
C ARG A 215 -27.34 -11.50 -13.30
N PRO A 216 -28.46 -11.90 -13.94
CA PRO A 216 -28.94 -11.28 -15.19
C PRO A 216 -29.18 -9.76 -15.17
N ARG A 217 -29.40 -9.16 -13.98
CA ARG A 217 -29.66 -7.72 -13.82
C ARG A 217 -28.48 -6.94 -13.24
N SER A 218 -27.32 -7.57 -13.04
CA SER A 218 -26.16 -6.89 -12.46
C SER A 218 -25.62 -5.80 -13.39
N GLN A 219 -24.96 -4.79 -12.81
CA GLN A 219 -24.36 -3.69 -13.58
C GLN A 219 -23.35 -4.20 -14.61
N MET A 220 -22.59 -5.24 -14.27
CA MET A 220 -21.65 -5.92 -15.17
C MET A 220 -22.27 -6.48 -16.46
N ARG A 221 -23.59 -6.72 -16.49
CA ARG A 221 -24.33 -7.19 -17.67
C ARG A 221 -25.14 -6.10 -18.38
N GLN A 222 -25.07 -4.86 -17.89
CA GLN A 222 -25.76 -3.73 -18.49
C GLN A 222 -24.84 -3.00 -19.47
N SER A 223 -25.44 -2.37 -20.48
CA SER A 223 -24.69 -1.50 -21.40
C SER A 223 -24.26 -0.22 -20.67
N ILE A 224 -23.01 0.18 -20.86
CA ILE A 224 -22.47 1.43 -20.33
C ILE A 224 -21.92 2.30 -21.47
N GLN A 225 -21.91 3.62 -21.27
CA GLN A 225 -21.20 4.52 -22.16
C GLN A 225 -19.69 4.42 -21.92
N ALA A 226 -18.89 4.55 -22.97
CA ALA A 226 -17.45 4.51 -22.84
C ALA A 226 -16.96 5.69 -21.99
N THR A 227 -16.25 5.39 -20.91
CA THR A 227 -15.73 6.36 -19.94
C THR A 227 -14.24 6.68 -20.13
N GLY A 228 -13.53 5.90 -20.96
CA GLY A 228 -12.08 6.03 -21.16
C GLY A 228 -11.21 5.47 -20.02
N LEU A 229 -11.81 4.99 -18.94
CA LEU A 229 -11.14 4.30 -17.84
C LEU A 229 -10.48 3.00 -18.30
N ASP A 230 -9.31 2.71 -17.72
CA ASP A 230 -8.49 1.52 -17.94
C ASP A 230 -8.41 0.59 -16.71
N VAL A 231 -9.16 0.92 -15.65
CA VAL A 231 -9.32 0.12 -14.44
C VAL A 231 -10.77 -0.37 -14.33
N LEU A 232 -10.96 -1.65 -14.03
CA LEU A 232 -12.29 -2.25 -13.84
C LEU A 232 -12.95 -1.66 -12.58
N ASP A 233 -14.22 -1.30 -12.69
CA ASP A 233 -15.03 -0.81 -11.58
C ASP A 233 -15.30 -1.92 -10.56
N SER A 234 -15.49 -1.57 -9.28
CA SER A 234 -15.72 -2.56 -8.22
C SER A 234 -16.98 -3.41 -8.40
N ASP A 235 -17.97 -2.94 -9.17
CA ASP A 235 -19.20 -3.65 -9.51
C ASP A 235 -19.18 -4.27 -10.92
N GLY A 236 -18.07 -4.07 -11.65
CA GLY A 236 -17.86 -4.58 -12.99
C GLY A 236 -18.63 -3.82 -14.08
N ALA A 237 -19.22 -2.66 -13.79
CA ALA A 237 -20.06 -1.91 -14.75
C ALA A 237 -19.33 -1.59 -16.07
N ASN A 238 -18.03 -1.29 -16.02
CA ASN A 238 -17.21 -0.99 -17.20
C ASN A 238 -16.48 -2.21 -17.80
N LEU A 239 -16.83 -3.44 -17.43
CA LEU A 239 -16.13 -4.66 -17.89
C LEU A 239 -15.94 -4.72 -19.40
N PHE A 240 -17.00 -4.46 -20.17
CA PHE A 240 -16.96 -4.55 -21.63
C PHE A 240 -15.92 -3.58 -22.24
N GLN A 241 -15.83 -2.37 -21.69
CA GLN A 241 -14.83 -1.39 -22.11
C GLN A 241 -13.41 -1.88 -21.80
N ILE A 242 -13.17 -2.42 -20.60
CA ILE A 242 -11.85 -2.93 -20.21
C ILE A 242 -11.41 -4.07 -21.13
N LEU A 243 -12.30 -5.03 -21.44
CA LEU A 243 -12.01 -6.13 -22.35
C LEU A 243 -11.67 -5.64 -23.76
N ASN A 244 -12.40 -4.66 -24.29
CA ASN A 244 -12.09 -4.06 -25.59
C ASN A 244 -10.73 -3.35 -25.58
N THR A 245 -10.43 -2.59 -24.52
CA THR A 245 -9.12 -1.92 -24.37
C THR A 245 -7.97 -2.93 -24.33
N ILE A 246 -8.13 -4.05 -23.64
CA ILE A 246 -7.14 -5.14 -23.59
C ILE A 246 -6.95 -5.74 -24.99
N GLN A 247 -8.05 -6.03 -25.71
CA GLN A 247 -7.99 -6.61 -27.05
C GLN A 247 -7.31 -5.68 -28.06
N LEU A 248 -7.60 -4.37 -27.99
CA LEU A 248 -6.95 -3.37 -28.84
C LEU A 248 -5.44 -3.34 -28.55
N LYS A 249 -5.04 -3.25 -27.29
CA LYS A 249 -3.63 -3.27 -26.87
C LYS A 249 -2.89 -4.55 -27.27
N SER A 250 -3.57 -5.71 -27.24
CA SER A 250 -2.95 -6.98 -27.68
C SER A 250 -2.76 -7.10 -29.20
N THR A 251 -3.39 -6.22 -29.98
CA THR A 251 -3.28 -6.23 -31.45
C THR A 251 -2.20 -5.26 -31.95
N GLU A 252 -1.77 -4.32 -31.11
CA GLU A 252 -0.72 -3.33 -31.41
C GLU A 252 0.70 -3.77 -31.00
N ALA A 253 0.82 -4.91 -30.30
CA ALA A 253 2.08 -5.52 -29.85
C ALA A 253 2.49 -6.71 -30.73
#